data_AF-A0A2D7AUJ5-F1
#
_entry.id   AF-A0A2D7AUJ5-F1
#
_cell.length_a   1.000
_cell.length_b   1.000
_cell.length_c   1.000
_cell.angle_alpha   90.00
_cell.angle_beta   90.00
_cell.angle_gamma   90.00
#
_symmetry.space_group_name_H-M   'P 1'
#
loop_
_entity.id
_entity.type
_entity.pdbx_description
1 polymer ?
#
loop_
_entity_poly.entity_id
_entity_poly.type
_entity_poly.pdbx_seq_one_letter_code
_entity_poly.pdbx_strand_id
1 'polypeptide(L)'
;DHPEYNVWDAYEIYQEMMVDTTIPVNTDRVRHSWKGDWNHFNNGATGAVYYTEDAHYVWIPNGTSRLEATFTATEFDSDTGQAGALQLSIDLGEDGSNDAQGAGVRQSDSWYYDLEIDDSAWGKWAEFDISGQAITLFGFIEDIEFFESRVPYTVDVMLTLDLSESVDIQFEQRPDFYTDLNPTTPSEMYDDSMDGMLTFTKPAYDQAGVISLIEPKDSEEDGEDGGLFASIAQLFSDNPITMMFILLLILLAAGGAGYSMRNEKEEILMAVLEDDELEDDAS
;
A
#
# COMPACT_ATOMS: atom_id res chain seq x y z
N ASP A 1 -13.13 19.69 3.50
CA ASP A 1 -13.65 18.89 4.62
C ASP A 1 -15.01 18.38 4.24
N HIS A 2 -15.15 17.04 4.25
CA HIS A 2 -16.38 16.32 3.98
C HIS A 2 -16.82 15.59 5.27
N PRO A 3 -17.39 16.30 6.25
CA PRO A 3 -17.79 15.73 7.54
C PRO A 3 -18.89 14.65 7.44
N GLU A 4 -19.54 14.54 6.29
CA GLU A 4 -20.51 13.52 5.92
C GLU A 4 -19.91 12.13 5.69
N TYR A 5 -18.59 12.03 5.53
CA TYR A 5 -17.89 10.75 5.36
C TYR A 5 -17.54 10.11 6.70
N ASN A 6 -17.92 8.84 6.86
CA ASN A 6 -17.52 8.01 7.98
C ASN A 6 -16.47 6.96 7.56
N VAL A 7 -15.98 6.17 8.52
CA VAL A 7 -14.91 5.17 8.30
C VAL A 7 -15.31 4.08 7.30
N TRP A 8 -16.60 3.74 7.21
CA TRP A 8 -17.10 2.77 6.24
C TRP A 8 -17.12 3.34 4.83
N ASP A 9 -17.45 4.62 4.69
CA ASP A 9 -17.37 5.32 3.40
C ASP A 9 -15.93 5.42 2.90
N ALA A 10 -14.99 5.67 3.81
CA ALA A 10 -13.57 5.64 3.50
C ALA A 10 -13.09 4.23 3.11
N TYR A 11 -13.67 3.18 3.69
CA TYR A 11 -13.37 1.79 3.36
C TYR A 11 -13.95 1.39 1.99
N GLU A 12 -15.17 1.82 1.67
CA GLU A 12 -15.80 1.60 0.36
C GLU A 12 -15.02 2.31 -0.75
N ILE A 13 -14.70 3.60 -0.57
CA ILE A 13 -13.80 4.31 -1.48
C ILE A 13 -12.49 3.54 -1.59
N TYR A 14 -11.92 3.11 -0.45
CA TYR A 14 -10.64 2.42 -0.44
C TYR A 14 -10.64 1.13 -1.28
N GLN A 15 -11.71 0.34 -1.20
CA GLN A 15 -11.87 -0.87 -2.00
C GLN A 15 -11.96 -0.56 -3.50
N GLU A 16 -12.58 0.55 -3.89
CA GLU A 16 -12.71 0.96 -5.29
C GLU A 16 -11.43 1.60 -5.87
N MET A 17 -10.45 1.97 -5.04
CA MET A 17 -9.18 2.57 -5.54
C MET A 17 -8.21 1.54 -6.10
N MET A 18 -8.43 0.25 -5.81
CA MET A 18 -7.57 -0.83 -6.29
C MET A 18 -8.06 -1.24 -7.68
N VAL A 19 -7.34 -0.80 -8.70
CA VAL A 19 -7.61 -1.19 -10.09
C VAL A 19 -6.49 -2.07 -10.61
N ASP A 20 -6.85 -3.04 -11.44
CA ASP A 20 -5.85 -3.83 -12.15
C ASP A 20 -5.15 -2.96 -13.18
N THR A 21 -3.83 -2.84 -13.06
CA THR A 21 -2.98 -2.12 -14.01
C THR A 21 -2.03 -3.10 -14.67
N THR A 22 -2.05 -3.10 -16.00
CA THR A 22 -1.12 -3.87 -16.83
C THR A 22 0.07 -3.00 -17.24
N ILE A 23 1.27 -3.43 -16.90
CA ILE A 23 2.51 -2.71 -17.18
C ILE A 23 3.36 -3.57 -18.14
N PRO A 24 3.63 -3.11 -19.36
CA PRO A 24 4.56 -3.80 -20.27
C PRO A 24 6.00 -3.61 -19.80
N VAL A 25 6.82 -4.64 -19.97
CA VAL A 25 8.24 -4.61 -19.65
C VAL A 25 9.05 -5.17 -20.82
N ASN A 26 10.24 -4.62 -21.03
CA ASN A 26 11.12 -4.99 -22.14
C ASN A 26 12.18 -5.99 -21.65
N THR A 27 11.72 -7.19 -21.31
CA THR A 27 12.56 -8.32 -20.90
C THR A 27 11.76 -9.61 -21.04
N ASP A 28 12.45 -10.73 -21.24
CA ASP A 28 11.94 -12.09 -21.14
C ASP A 28 12.27 -12.75 -19.79
N ARG A 29 12.85 -12.01 -18.86
CA ARG A 29 13.33 -12.55 -17.58
C ARG A 29 12.72 -11.86 -16.38
N VAL A 30 12.35 -12.68 -15.42
CA VAL A 30 11.90 -12.25 -14.09
C VAL A 30 12.75 -12.90 -13.01
N ARG A 31 12.91 -12.21 -11.89
CA ARG A 31 13.79 -12.60 -10.80
C ARG A 31 13.12 -12.42 -9.46
N HIS A 32 13.37 -13.35 -8.56
CA HIS A 32 13.10 -13.21 -7.14
C HIS A 32 14.32 -13.63 -6.34
N SER A 33 14.62 -12.95 -5.25
CA SER A 33 15.79 -13.25 -4.43
C SER A 33 15.51 -12.94 -2.97
N TRP A 34 15.98 -13.80 -2.08
CA TRP A 34 15.81 -13.62 -0.65
C TRP A 34 17.03 -14.08 0.12
N LYS A 35 17.05 -13.70 1.39
CA LYS A 35 18.03 -14.14 2.37
C LYS A 35 17.26 -14.77 3.52
N GLY A 36 17.80 -15.84 4.05
CA GLY A 36 17.22 -16.48 5.23
C GLY A 36 18.30 -17.08 6.10
N ASP A 37 17.84 -17.75 7.15
CA ASP A 37 18.69 -18.37 8.16
C ASP A 37 18.18 -19.78 8.42
N TRP A 38 18.98 -20.75 8.02
CA TRP A 38 18.70 -22.14 8.32
C TRP A 38 19.06 -22.40 9.78
N ASN A 39 18.06 -22.71 10.62
CA ASN A 39 18.23 -22.86 12.06
C ASN A 39 17.81 -24.26 12.53
N HIS A 40 18.65 -24.88 13.36
CA HIS A 40 18.31 -26.10 14.11
C HIS A 40 18.49 -25.88 15.60
N PHE A 41 17.42 -26.09 16.36
CA PHE A 41 17.40 -25.92 17.82
C PHE A 41 17.51 -27.27 18.51
N ASN A 42 18.46 -27.41 19.44
CA ASN A 42 18.44 -28.51 20.40
C ASN A 42 17.68 -28.07 21.66
N ASN A 43 16.62 -28.79 22.03
CA ASN A 43 15.91 -28.57 23.29
C ASN A 43 16.50 -29.48 24.37
N GLY A 44 17.47 -28.97 25.14
CA GLY A 44 18.37 -29.67 26.06
C GLY A 44 17.79 -30.70 27.03
N ALA A 45 16.46 -30.78 27.20
CA ALA A 45 15.83 -31.79 28.05
C ALA A 45 15.69 -33.18 27.39
N THR A 46 15.59 -33.27 26.06
CA THR A 46 15.31 -34.55 25.35
C THR A 46 16.21 -34.82 24.14
N GLY A 47 17.05 -33.87 23.73
CA GLY A 47 17.87 -33.99 22.51
C GLY A 47 17.05 -33.97 21.22
N ALA A 48 15.79 -33.52 21.30
CA ALA A 48 14.92 -33.38 20.13
C ALA A 48 15.31 -32.12 19.38
N VAL A 49 15.52 -32.26 18.07
CA VAL A 49 15.90 -31.17 17.18
C VAL A 49 14.64 -30.63 16.51
N TYR A 50 14.34 -29.35 16.71
CA TYR A 50 13.23 -28.67 16.03
C TYR A 50 13.74 -27.96 14.78
N TYR A 51 13.01 -28.13 13.68
CA TYR A 51 13.25 -27.49 12.39
C TYR A 51 12.30 -26.29 12.26
N THR A 52 12.82 -25.18 11.73
CA THR A 52 11.99 -24.05 11.31
C THR A 52 11.72 -24.23 9.82
N GLU A 53 10.45 -24.32 9.46
CA GLU A 53 10.02 -24.30 8.06
C GLU A 53 10.37 -22.94 7.46
N ASP A 54 11.27 -22.96 6.48
CA ASP A 54 11.80 -21.77 5.80
C ASP A 54 11.58 -21.84 4.28
N ALA A 55 10.53 -22.56 3.88
CA ALA A 55 10.14 -22.73 2.50
C ALA A 55 9.69 -21.40 1.90
N HIS A 56 10.16 -21.12 0.69
CA HIS A 56 9.79 -19.95 -0.09
C HIS A 56 9.10 -20.40 -1.37
N TYR A 57 8.11 -19.62 -1.81
CA TYR A 57 7.30 -19.97 -2.96
C TYR A 57 7.49 -18.96 -4.08
N VAL A 58 7.73 -19.44 -5.30
CA VAL A 58 7.82 -18.60 -6.50
C VAL A 58 6.77 -19.06 -7.51
N TRP A 59 5.96 -18.13 -7.98
CA TRP A 59 4.98 -18.42 -9.03
C TRP A 59 5.70 -18.72 -10.35
N ILE A 60 5.26 -19.75 -11.07
CA ILE A 60 5.78 -20.08 -12.40
C ILE A 60 4.80 -19.56 -13.46
N PRO A 61 5.08 -18.43 -14.12
CA PRO A 61 4.20 -17.91 -15.16
C PRO A 61 4.09 -18.84 -16.36
N ASN A 62 2.96 -18.75 -17.06
CA ASN A 62 2.79 -19.41 -18.35
C ASN A 62 3.86 -18.93 -19.34
N GLY A 63 4.36 -19.84 -20.16
CA GLY A 63 5.46 -19.55 -21.08
C GLY A 63 6.85 -19.61 -20.43
N THR A 64 6.99 -19.90 -19.14
CA THR A 64 8.32 -20.14 -18.54
C THR A 64 8.97 -21.35 -19.20
N SER A 65 10.14 -21.16 -19.81
CA SER A 65 10.90 -22.23 -20.47
C SER A 65 12.08 -22.72 -19.64
N ARG A 66 12.57 -21.90 -18.70
CA ARG A 66 13.76 -22.22 -17.92
C ARG A 66 13.74 -21.54 -16.56
N LEU A 67 14.17 -22.27 -15.54
CA LEU A 67 14.37 -21.80 -14.16
C LEU A 67 15.84 -21.99 -13.79
N GLU A 68 16.50 -20.89 -13.46
CA GLU A 68 17.87 -20.86 -12.97
C GLU A 68 17.85 -20.41 -11.51
N ALA A 69 18.41 -21.23 -10.60
CA ALA A 69 18.51 -20.88 -9.19
C ALA A 69 19.95 -20.93 -8.71
N THR A 70 20.35 -19.94 -7.91
CA THR A 70 21.64 -19.91 -7.22
C THR A 70 21.40 -19.92 -5.73
N PHE A 71 22.01 -20.88 -5.03
CA PHE A 71 21.98 -21.00 -3.58
C PHE A 71 23.39 -20.81 -3.02
N THR A 72 23.55 -19.92 -2.05
CA THR A 72 24.82 -19.68 -1.36
C THR A 72 24.60 -19.76 0.14
N ALA A 73 25.44 -20.52 0.84
CA ALA A 73 25.37 -20.66 2.29
C ALA A 73 26.75 -20.48 2.93
N THR A 74 26.80 -19.86 4.11
CA THR A 74 28.04 -19.79 4.91
C THR A 74 28.24 -21.11 5.66
N GLU A 75 28.66 -22.12 4.92
CA GLU A 75 28.85 -23.49 5.42
C GLU A 75 29.95 -23.62 6.49
N PHE A 76 30.86 -22.65 6.63
CA PHE A 76 31.90 -22.68 7.66
C PHE A 76 32.03 -21.32 8.34
N ASP A 77 31.98 -21.32 9.67
CA ASP A 77 32.25 -20.16 10.51
C ASP A 77 33.29 -20.53 11.59
N SER A 78 34.45 -19.87 11.53
CA SER A 78 35.56 -20.11 12.45
C SER A 78 35.33 -19.52 13.85
N ASP A 79 34.51 -18.48 13.97
CA ASP A 79 34.30 -17.77 15.23
C ASP A 79 33.42 -18.60 16.17
N THR A 80 32.42 -19.28 15.61
CA THR A 80 31.51 -20.19 16.32
C THR A 80 31.92 -21.67 16.20
N GLY A 81 32.90 -21.98 15.34
CA GLY A 81 33.33 -23.34 15.08
C GLY A 81 32.23 -24.17 14.42
N GLN A 82 31.40 -23.53 13.59
CA GLN A 82 30.27 -24.14 12.92
C GLN A 82 30.66 -24.66 11.54
N ALA A 83 30.17 -25.86 11.19
CA ALA A 83 30.28 -26.44 9.86
C ALA A 83 28.91 -27.02 9.44
N GLY A 84 28.44 -26.66 8.25
CA GLY A 84 27.19 -27.12 7.66
C GLY A 84 27.37 -27.64 6.24
N ALA A 85 26.44 -28.49 5.82
CA ALA A 85 26.28 -28.93 4.44
C ALA A 85 24.81 -28.76 4.09
N LEU A 86 24.50 -27.72 3.31
CA LEU A 86 23.14 -27.36 2.93
C LEU A 86 22.95 -27.51 1.42
N GLN A 87 21.72 -27.81 1.02
CA GLN A 87 21.29 -27.91 -0.38
C GLN A 87 19.90 -27.33 -0.54
N LEU A 88 19.66 -26.72 -1.70
CA LEU A 88 18.33 -26.28 -2.12
C LEU A 88 17.56 -27.46 -2.74
N SER A 89 16.32 -27.62 -2.32
CA SER A 89 15.29 -28.44 -2.92
C SER A 89 14.33 -27.54 -3.70
N ILE A 90 13.93 -27.98 -4.88
CA ILE A 90 12.97 -27.25 -5.72
C ILE A 90 11.88 -28.24 -6.11
N ASP A 91 10.64 -27.96 -5.72
CA ASP A 91 9.43 -28.71 -6.05
C ASP A 91 8.58 -27.87 -7.00
N LEU A 92 8.46 -28.30 -8.25
CA LEU A 92 7.67 -27.66 -9.27
C LEU A 92 6.20 -28.13 -9.15
N GLY A 93 5.38 -27.33 -8.48
CA GLY A 93 3.94 -27.58 -8.38
C GLY A 93 3.46 -28.17 -7.07
N GLU A 94 4.28 -28.11 -6.02
CA GLU A 94 3.95 -28.47 -4.63
C GLU A 94 3.44 -29.93 -4.52
N ASP A 95 4.07 -30.87 -5.24
CA ASP A 95 3.68 -32.29 -5.23
C ASP A 95 4.49 -33.16 -4.25
N GLY A 96 5.44 -32.54 -3.55
CA GLY A 96 6.36 -33.13 -2.58
C GLY A 96 7.58 -33.78 -3.20
N SER A 97 7.77 -33.68 -4.52
CA SER A 97 8.97 -34.15 -5.21
C SER A 97 10.05 -33.08 -5.27
N ASN A 98 11.31 -33.49 -5.47
CA ASN A 98 12.41 -32.56 -5.67
C ASN A 98 12.86 -32.65 -7.13
N ASP A 99 12.33 -31.79 -7.98
CA ASP A 99 12.67 -31.69 -9.40
C ASP A 99 14.12 -31.25 -9.63
N ALA A 100 14.71 -30.57 -8.65
CA ALA A 100 16.13 -30.22 -8.65
C ALA A 100 17.06 -31.33 -8.18
N GLN A 101 16.55 -32.53 -7.87
CA GLN A 101 17.37 -33.61 -7.32
C GLN A 101 18.49 -34.02 -8.29
N GLY A 102 19.73 -33.76 -7.88
CA GLY A 102 20.92 -34.07 -8.68
C GLY A 102 21.24 -33.08 -9.80
N ALA A 103 20.43 -32.02 -9.98
CA ALA A 103 20.67 -30.94 -10.93
C ALA A 103 21.66 -29.88 -10.39
N GLY A 104 21.81 -29.79 -9.07
CA GLY A 104 22.69 -28.82 -8.43
C GLY A 104 24.18 -29.05 -8.73
N VAL A 105 24.82 -28.07 -9.35
CA VAL A 105 26.27 -28.04 -9.60
C VAL A 105 26.95 -27.08 -8.62
N ARG A 106 27.87 -27.60 -7.81
CA ARG A 106 28.64 -26.78 -6.88
C ARG A 106 29.77 -26.03 -7.60
N GLN A 107 29.84 -24.72 -7.42
CA GLN A 107 30.98 -23.90 -7.81
C GLN A 107 31.39 -23.00 -6.64
N SER A 108 32.55 -23.31 -6.04
CA SER A 108 33.01 -22.68 -4.80
C SER A 108 32.00 -22.85 -3.65
N ASP A 109 31.43 -21.74 -3.16
CA ASP A 109 30.52 -21.67 -2.02
C ASP A 109 29.05 -21.55 -2.44
N SER A 110 28.78 -21.69 -3.74
CA SER A 110 27.45 -21.60 -4.32
C SER A 110 27.07 -22.88 -5.08
N TRP A 111 25.79 -23.17 -5.06
CA TRP A 111 25.13 -24.21 -5.84
C TRP A 111 24.30 -23.55 -6.94
N TYR A 112 24.43 -24.07 -8.16
CA TYR A 112 23.71 -23.60 -9.32
C TYR A 112 22.78 -24.69 -9.82
N TYR A 113 21.53 -24.33 -10.04
CA TYR A 113 20.47 -25.20 -10.53
C TYR A 113 19.96 -24.63 -11.84
N ASP A 114 19.75 -25.52 -12.81
CA ASP A 114 19.29 -25.18 -14.14
C ASP A 114 18.25 -26.22 -14.56
N LEU A 115 16.98 -25.82 -14.56
CA LEU A 115 15.84 -26.68 -14.83
C LEU A 115 15.13 -26.19 -16.10
N GLU A 116 14.89 -27.13 -17.02
CA GLU A 116 13.96 -26.92 -18.13
C GLU A 116 12.53 -27.00 -17.59
N ILE A 117 11.69 -26.03 -17.95
CA ILE A 117 10.33 -25.92 -17.46
C ILE A 117 9.37 -26.18 -18.62
N ASP A 118 8.45 -27.12 -18.40
CA ASP A 118 7.39 -27.42 -19.35
C ASP A 118 6.02 -26.90 -18.87
N ASP A 119 5.01 -27.06 -19.73
CA ASP A 119 3.65 -26.58 -19.51
C ASP A 119 2.96 -27.21 -18.29
N SER A 120 3.48 -28.32 -17.75
CA SER A 120 2.93 -28.98 -16.57
C SER A 120 3.21 -28.21 -15.28
N ALA A 121 4.25 -27.35 -15.26
CA ALA A 121 4.62 -26.52 -14.12
C ALA A 121 4.01 -25.11 -14.18
N TRP A 122 3.46 -24.70 -15.32
CA TRP A 122 2.88 -23.37 -15.51
C TRP A 122 1.63 -23.15 -14.65
N GLY A 123 1.46 -21.93 -14.16
CA GLY A 123 0.31 -21.56 -13.35
C GLY A 123 0.28 -22.25 -11.99
N LYS A 124 1.45 -22.62 -11.48
CA LYS A 124 1.63 -23.24 -10.17
C LYS A 124 2.73 -22.54 -9.38
N TRP A 125 2.73 -22.77 -8.08
CA TRP A 125 3.82 -22.38 -7.21
C TRP A 125 4.93 -23.42 -7.26
N ALA A 126 6.17 -22.95 -7.36
CA ALA A 126 7.34 -23.76 -7.06
C ALA A 126 7.75 -23.50 -5.61
N GLU A 127 7.95 -24.56 -4.84
CA GLU A 127 8.46 -24.52 -3.47
C GLU A 127 9.98 -24.66 -3.48
N PHE A 128 10.64 -23.78 -2.72
CA PHE A 128 12.06 -23.75 -2.50
C PHE A 128 12.33 -23.98 -1.02
N ASP A 129 12.88 -25.14 -0.70
CA ASP A 129 13.23 -25.51 0.67
C ASP A 129 14.73 -25.78 0.81
N ILE A 130 15.28 -25.50 1.99
CA ILE A 130 16.68 -25.73 2.31
C ILE A 130 16.79 -26.88 3.28
N SER A 131 17.40 -27.95 2.78
CA SER A 131 17.66 -29.16 3.53
C SER A 131 19.16 -29.30 3.78
N GLY A 132 19.52 -29.96 4.88
CA GLY A 132 20.92 -30.18 5.20
C GLY A 132 21.16 -30.51 6.65
N GLN A 133 22.41 -30.42 7.06
CA GLN A 133 22.85 -30.62 8.44
C GLN A 133 23.95 -29.63 8.78
N ALA A 134 23.99 -29.15 10.02
CA ALA A 134 25.12 -28.39 10.54
C ALA A 134 25.44 -28.76 11.98
N ILE A 135 26.70 -28.57 12.34
CA ILE A 135 27.28 -28.90 13.64
C ILE A 135 28.04 -27.67 14.14
N THR A 136 27.76 -27.26 15.38
CA THR A 136 28.43 -26.14 16.04
C THR A 136 29.32 -26.65 17.16
N LEU A 137 30.65 -26.43 17.10
CA LEU A 137 31.61 -27.03 18.03
C LEU A 137 31.83 -26.20 19.31
N PHE A 138 31.81 -24.87 19.24
CA PHE A 138 32.07 -24.02 20.41
C PHE A 138 30.82 -23.67 21.23
N GLY A 139 29.61 -23.87 20.68
CA GLY A 139 28.36 -23.72 21.42
C GLY A 139 28.26 -24.65 22.65
N PHE A 140 28.93 -25.81 22.60
CA PHE A 140 29.03 -26.76 23.72
C PHE A 140 29.80 -26.22 24.94
N ILE A 141 30.59 -25.15 24.80
CA ILE A 141 31.38 -24.57 25.89
C ILE A 141 30.56 -23.52 26.66
N GLU A 142 29.59 -22.88 26.00
CA GLU A 142 28.82 -21.76 26.56
C GLU A 142 27.52 -22.21 27.22
N ASP A 143 26.75 -23.12 26.60
CA ASP A 143 25.57 -23.75 27.21
C ASP A 143 25.18 -25.07 26.49
N ILE A 144 25.42 -26.21 27.14
CA ILE A 144 25.14 -27.54 26.58
C ILE A 144 23.64 -27.86 26.46
N GLU A 145 22.76 -27.13 27.16
CA GLU A 145 21.32 -27.35 27.11
C GLU A 145 20.62 -26.56 25.98
N PHE A 146 21.22 -25.48 25.47
CA PHE A 146 20.61 -24.65 24.43
C PHE A 146 21.67 -24.11 23.47
N PHE A 147 22.01 -24.88 22.43
CA PHE A 147 22.79 -24.37 21.31
C PHE A 147 21.96 -24.44 20.02
N GLU A 148 22.13 -23.41 19.19
CA GLU A 148 21.50 -23.25 17.89
C GLU A 148 22.59 -23.32 16.82
N SER A 149 22.40 -24.16 15.81
CA SER A 149 23.19 -24.06 14.60
C SER A 149 22.44 -23.17 13.63
N ARG A 150 23.07 -22.06 13.24
CA ARG A 150 22.48 -21.06 12.33
C ARG A 150 23.38 -20.85 11.13
N VAL A 151 22.90 -21.24 9.96
CA VAL A 151 23.63 -21.06 8.71
C VAL A 151 22.89 -20.02 7.87
N PRO A 152 23.43 -18.79 7.73
CA PRO A 152 22.83 -17.79 6.86
C PRO A 152 23.01 -18.21 5.41
N TYR A 153 21.99 -17.93 4.60
CA TYR A 153 21.99 -18.26 3.19
C TYR A 153 21.36 -17.17 2.32
N THR A 154 21.56 -17.29 1.01
CA THR A 154 20.89 -16.46 -0.01
C THR A 154 20.45 -17.37 -1.13
N VAL A 155 19.23 -17.14 -1.64
CA VAL A 155 18.71 -17.77 -2.85
C VAL A 155 18.37 -16.69 -3.86
N ASP A 156 18.73 -16.94 -5.11
CA ASP A 156 18.39 -16.11 -6.26
C ASP A 156 17.76 -17.00 -7.33
N VAL A 157 16.53 -16.70 -7.72
CA VAL A 157 15.75 -17.44 -8.72
C VAL A 157 15.50 -16.52 -9.90
N MET A 158 15.80 -17.02 -11.10
CA MET A 158 15.55 -16.34 -12.36
C MET A 158 14.75 -17.26 -13.28
N LEU A 159 13.63 -16.76 -13.78
CA LEU A 159 12.80 -17.44 -14.77
C LEU A 159 13.01 -16.76 -16.12
N THR A 160 13.22 -17.57 -17.17
CA THR A 160 13.22 -17.11 -18.56
C THR A 160 11.94 -17.57 -19.24
N LEU A 161 11.21 -16.62 -19.82
CA LEU A 161 9.94 -16.85 -20.51
C LEU A 161 10.15 -16.92 -22.02
N ASP A 162 9.49 -17.86 -22.68
CA ASP A 162 9.33 -17.85 -24.13
C ASP A 162 8.28 -16.80 -24.51
N LEU A 163 8.72 -15.75 -25.18
CA LEU A 163 7.87 -14.67 -25.67
C LEU A 163 7.45 -14.87 -27.14
N SER A 164 7.42 -16.12 -27.65
CA SER A 164 6.85 -16.40 -28.97
C SER A 164 5.37 -15.97 -29.10
N GLU A 165 4.67 -15.89 -27.96
CA GLU A 165 3.38 -15.24 -27.79
C GLU A 165 3.44 -14.24 -26.62
N SER A 166 2.48 -13.31 -26.53
CA SER A 166 2.43 -12.37 -25.42
C SER A 166 2.10 -13.09 -24.11
N VAL A 167 2.88 -12.80 -23.08
CA VAL A 167 2.73 -13.36 -21.74
C VAL A 167 2.30 -12.27 -20.76
N ASP A 168 1.26 -12.55 -19.99
CA ASP A 168 0.85 -11.73 -18.85
C ASP A 168 1.13 -12.48 -17.56
N ILE A 169 1.89 -11.84 -16.68
CA ILE A 169 2.15 -12.33 -15.33
C ILE A 169 1.09 -11.74 -14.42
N GLN A 170 0.13 -12.60 -14.08
CA GLN A 170 -0.86 -12.36 -13.04
C GLN A 170 -0.78 -13.53 -12.04
N PHE A 171 -0.64 -13.22 -10.76
CA PHE A 171 -0.65 -14.22 -9.69
C PHE A 171 -1.42 -13.69 -8.49
N GLU A 172 -2.10 -14.60 -7.81
CA GLU A 172 -2.70 -14.31 -6.51
C GLU A 172 -1.57 -14.15 -5.50
N GLN A 173 -1.51 -13.00 -4.82
CA GLN A 173 -0.54 -12.82 -3.75
C GLN A 173 -0.82 -13.85 -2.66
N ARG A 174 0.17 -14.66 -2.28
CA ARG A 174 0.06 -15.59 -1.15
C ARG A 174 0.42 -14.82 0.13
N PRO A 175 -0.55 -14.38 0.96
CA PRO A 175 -0.24 -13.46 2.06
C PRO A 175 0.66 -14.09 3.13
N ASP A 176 0.63 -15.41 3.21
CA ASP A 176 1.41 -16.21 4.14
C ASP A 176 2.88 -16.39 3.68
N PHE A 177 3.20 -16.12 2.40
CA PHE A 177 4.53 -16.35 1.84
C PHE A 177 4.91 -15.28 0.79
N TYR A 178 6.10 -14.69 0.92
CA TYR A 178 6.53 -13.63 0.00
C TYR A 178 6.94 -14.19 -1.38
N THR A 179 6.31 -13.69 -2.45
CA THR A 179 6.94 -13.65 -3.77
C THR A 179 6.75 -12.27 -4.40
N ASP A 180 7.86 -11.71 -4.88
CA ASP A 180 7.85 -10.51 -5.71
C ASP A 180 8.72 -10.79 -6.94
N LEU A 181 8.07 -11.28 -7.99
CA LEU A 181 8.69 -11.48 -9.30
C LEU A 181 8.93 -10.12 -9.92
N ASN A 182 10.21 -9.76 -10.07
CA ASN A 182 10.61 -8.49 -10.64
C ASN A 182 11.21 -8.69 -12.03
N PRO A 183 10.88 -7.84 -13.02
CA PRO A 183 11.59 -7.80 -14.29
C PRO A 183 13.10 -7.63 -14.07
N THR A 184 13.92 -8.38 -14.79
CA THR A 184 15.38 -8.29 -14.70
C THR A 184 16.01 -8.13 -16.08
N THR A 185 17.34 -8.12 -16.15
CA THR A 185 18.10 -8.03 -17.39
C THR A 185 17.64 -9.11 -18.39
N PRO A 186 17.33 -8.73 -19.65
CA PRO A 186 16.92 -9.68 -20.68
C PRO A 186 17.95 -10.78 -20.94
N SER A 187 17.49 -11.92 -21.46
CA SER A 187 18.37 -13.00 -21.89
C SER A 187 19.15 -12.63 -23.16
N GLU A 188 20.14 -13.44 -23.52
CA GLU A 188 20.87 -13.28 -24.78
C GLU A 188 20.00 -13.54 -26.02
N MET A 189 18.85 -14.20 -25.85
CA MET A 189 17.91 -14.54 -26.91
C MET A 189 16.83 -13.47 -27.11
N TYR A 190 16.74 -12.49 -26.20
CA TYR A 190 15.82 -11.37 -26.30
C TYR A 190 16.24 -10.39 -27.40
N ASP A 191 15.26 -9.90 -28.17
CA ASP A 191 15.46 -8.85 -29.18
C ASP A 191 14.32 -7.82 -29.17
N ASP A 192 14.52 -6.71 -29.90
CA ASP A 192 13.57 -5.59 -29.97
C ASP A 192 12.17 -5.99 -30.49
N SER A 193 12.02 -7.15 -31.14
CA SER A 193 10.70 -7.64 -31.58
C SER A 193 9.86 -8.16 -30.41
N MET A 194 10.50 -8.44 -29.26
CA MET A 194 9.86 -8.89 -28.02
C MET A 194 9.44 -7.75 -27.08
N ASP A 195 9.71 -6.50 -27.44
CA ASP A 195 9.34 -5.33 -26.64
C ASP A 195 7.83 -5.27 -26.35
N GLY A 196 7.51 -5.20 -25.06
CA GLY A 196 6.14 -5.16 -24.56
C GLY A 196 5.37 -6.48 -24.66
N MET A 197 6.01 -7.58 -25.07
CA MET A 197 5.35 -8.89 -25.11
C MET A 197 5.17 -9.50 -23.72
N LEU A 198 6.03 -9.15 -22.76
CA LEU A 198 5.85 -9.46 -21.34
C LEU A 198 5.12 -8.32 -20.63
N THR A 199 4.06 -8.67 -19.92
CA THR A 199 3.24 -7.74 -19.14
C THR A 199 3.07 -8.22 -17.71
N PHE A 200 2.89 -7.28 -16.79
CA PHE A 200 2.54 -7.55 -15.41
C PHE A 200 1.20 -6.91 -15.10
N THR A 201 0.21 -7.73 -14.75
CA THR A 201 -1.09 -7.27 -14.27
C THR A 201 -1.12 -7.40 -12.76
N LYS A 202 -1.15 -6.25 -12.07
CA LYS A 202 -1.20 -6.19 -10.61
C LYS A 202 -2.20 -5.13 -10.14
N PRO A 203 -2.78 -5.30 -8.94
CA PRO A 203 -3.61 -4.26 -8.37
C PRO A 203 -2.73 -3.05 -8.04
N ALA A 204 -3.11 -1.89 -8.54
CA ALA A 204 -2.44 -0.63 -8.34
C ALA A 204 -3.44 0.43 -7.88
N TYR A 205 -2.93 1.45 -7.20
CA TYR A 205 -3.73 2.53 -6.69
C TYR A 205 -4.06 3.53 -7.81
N ASP A 206 -5.33 3.68 -8.18
CA ASP A 206 -5.77 4.73 -9.10
C ASP A 206 -6.08 6.03 -8.35
N GLN A 207 -5.06 6.86 -8.15
CA GLN A 207 -5.22 8.14 -7.45
C GLN A 207 -6.13 9.13 -8.19
N ALA A 208 -6.26 9.03 -9.51
CA ALA A 208 -7.10 9.93 -10.29
C ALA A 208 -8.60 9.56 -10.16
N GLY A 209 -8.91 8.26 -10.14
CA GLY A 209 -10.26 7.74 -9.89
C GLY A 209 -10.80 8.09 -8.50
N VAL A 210 -9.94 8.14 -7.47
CA VAL A 210 -10.37 8.48 -6.09
C VAL A 210 -11.06 9.84 -6.01
N ILE A 211 -10.56 10.84 -6.74
CA ILE A 211 -11.09 12.21 -6.66
C ILE A 211 -12.53 12.25 -7.20
N SER A 212 -12.87 11.41 -8.18
CA SER A 212 -14.24 11.30 -8.70
C SER A 212 -15.19 10.51 -7.80
N LEU A 213 -14.69 9.69 -6.88
CA LEU A 213 -15.52 8.93 -5.93
C LEU A 213 -15.88 9.74 -4.67
N ILE A 214 -15.21 10.88 -4.46
CA ILE A 214 -15.53 11.82 -3.39
C ILE A 214 -16.61 12.77 -3.91
N GLU A 215 -17.86 12.30 -3.91
CA GLU A 215 -19.03 13.14 -4.18
C GLU A 215 -19.63 13.64 -2.87
N PRO A 216 -20.07 14.91 -2.79
CA PRO A 216 -20.83 15.38 -1.64
C PRO A 216 -22.03 14.46 -1.45
N LYS A 217 -22.10 13.75 -0.31
CA LYS A 217 -23.32 13.01 -0.01
C LYS A 217 -24.44 14.02 0.13
N ASP A 218 -25.55 13.79 -0.58
CA ASP A 218 -26.77 14.52 -0.29
C ASP A 218 -27.01 14.37 1.20
N SER A 219 -26.96 15.50 1.92
CA SER A 219 -27.56 15.56 3.23
C SER A 219 -29.00 15.15 2.98
N GLU A 220 -29.39 13.95 3.41
CA GLU A 220 -30.81 13.68 3.63
C GLU A 220 -31.28 14.84 4.49
N GLU A 221 -32.01 15.77 3.87
CA GLU A 221 -32.84 16.72 4.59
C GLU A 221 -33.84 15.83 5.34
N ASP A 222 -33.44 15.38 6.52
CA ASP A 222 -34.36 15.00 7.57
C ASP A 222 -35.29 16.20 7.72
N GLY A 223 -36.46 16.06 7.12
CA GLY A 223 -37.42 17.12 6.94
C GLY A 223 -37.96 17.55 8.28
N GLU A 224 -37.32 18.53 8.91
CA GLU A 224 -37.84 19.35 10.00
C GLU A 224 -36.85 20.50 10.27
N ASP A 225 -37.06 21.65 9.62
CA ASP A 225 -37.36 22.90 10.34
C ASP A 225 -37.32 24.12 9.43
N GLY A 226 -38.45 24.84 9.40
CA GLY A 226 -38.61 26.08 8.67
C GLY A 226 -37.58 27.11 9.12
N GLY A 227 -36.76 27.58 8.17
CA GLY A 227 -35.76 28.62 8.41
C GLY A 227 -36.35 29.89 9.06
N LEU A 228 -35.45 30.78 9.48
CA LEU A 228 -35.75 31.99 10.26
C LEU A 228 -36.91 32.85 9.67
N PHE A 229 -37.07 32.86 8.36
CA PHE A 229 -38.18 33.56 7.70
C PHE A 229 -39.54 32.86 7.83
N ALA A 230 -39.56 31.52 7.86
CA ALA A 230 -40.78 30.74 8.05
C ALA A 230 -41.29 30.87 9.49
N SER A 231 -40.39 30.87 10.48
CA SER A 231 -40.73 31.11 11.88
C SER A 231 -41.22 32.54 12.13
N ILE A 232 -40.63 33.55 11.46
CA ILE A 232 -41.15 34.93 11.49
C ILE A 232 -42.55 34.99 10.84
N ALA A 233 -42.75 34.35 9.69
CA ALA A 233 -44.06 34.32 9.02
C ALA A 233 -45.14 33.66 9.88
N GLN A 234 -44.80 32.59 10.59
CA GLN A 234 -45.69 31.90 11.52
C GLN A 234 -46.09 32.83 12.70
N LEU A 235 -45.14 33.56 13.27
CA LEU A 235 -45.39 34.55 14.33
C LEU A 235 -46.35 35.67 13.90
N PHE A 236 -46.24 36.12 12.64
CA PHE A 236 -47.18 37.09 12.06
C PHE A 236 -48.58 36.52 11.85
N SER A 237 -48.67 35.25 11.44
CA SER A 237 -49.95 34.55 11.27
C SER A 237 -50.67 34.35 12.61
N ASP A 238 -49.93 33.94 13.63
CA ASP A 238 -50.51 33.56 14.93
C ASP A 238 -50.89 34.80 15.77
N ASN A 239 -50.17 35.92 15.61
CA ASN A 239 -50.37 37.12 16.43
C ASN A 239 -50.29 38.44 15.62
N PRO A 240 -51.19 38.65 14.63
CA PRO A 240 -51.07 39.75 13.67
C PRO A 240 -51.16 41.15 14.32
N ILE A 241 -52.00 41.31 15.34
CA ILE A 241 -52.21 42.60 16.02
C ILE A 241 -50.98 42.96 16.87
N THR A 242 -50.43 42.00 17.62
CA THR A 242 -49.25 42.21 18.45
C THR A 242 -48.03 42.52 17.59
N MET A 243 -47.85 41.81 16.47
CA MET A 243 -46.75 42.06 15.55
C MET A 243 -46.88 43.42 14.85
N MET A 244 -48.08 43.86 14.47
CA MET A 244 -48.28 45.24 13.98
C MET A 244 -47.89 46.30 15.02
N PHE A 245 -48.23 46.07 16.29
CA PHE A 245 -47.89 47.01 17.37
C PHE A 245 -46.38 47.08 17.61
N ILE A 246 -45.69 45.93 17.60
CA ILE A 246 -44.23 45.87 17.70
C ILE A 246 -43.58 46.57 16.51
N LEU A 247 -44.09 46.37 15.30
CA LEU A 247 -43.54 47.01 14.10
C LEU A 247 -43.71 48.54 14.13
N LEU A 248 -44.85 49.02 14.66
CA LEU A 248 -45.07 50.45 14.91
C LEU A 248 -44.10 51.02 15.95
N LEU A 249 -43.78 50.27 17.00
CA LEU A 249 -42.78 50.69 17.99
C LEU A 249 -41.38 50.75 17.39
N ILE A 250 -41.01 49.78 16.55
CA ILE A 250 -39.71 49.79 15.85
C ILE A 250 -39.63 50.99 14.90
N LEU A 251 -40.69 51.30 14.16
CA LEU A 251 -40.74 52.47 13.28
C LEU A 251 -40.70 53.79 14.06
N LEU A 252 -41.34 53.87 15.22
CA LEU A 252 -41.26 55.04 16.12
C LEU A 252 -39.85 55.23 16.67
N ALA A 253 -39.17 54.16 17.07
CA ALA A 253 -37.78 54.22 17.54
C ALA A 253 -36.83 54.62 16.41
N ALA A 254 -36.98 54.04 15.21
CA ALA A 254 -36.18 54.40 14.05
C ALA A 254 -36.43 55.84 13.59
N GLY A 255 -37.69 56.28 13.59
CA GLY A 255 -38.06 57.66 13.29
C GLY A 255 -37.54 58.66 14.33
N GLY A 256 -37.58 58.30 15.61
CA GLY A 256 -37.03 59.10 16.70
C GLY A 256 -35.51 59.25 16.61
N ALA A 257 -34.79 58.15 16.35
CA ALA A 257 -33.35 58.18 16.12
C ALA A 257 -32.99 59.01 14.88
N GLY A 258 -33.74 58.85 13.77
CA GLY A 258 -33.55 59.65 12.56
C GLY A 258 -33.82 61.14 12.77
N TYR A 259 -34.84 61.50 13.55
CA TYR A 259 -35.13 62.89 13.89
C TYR A 259 -34.04 63.51 14.78
N SER A 260 -33.54 62.77 15.77
CA SER A 260 -32.44 63.22 16.64
C SER A 260 -31.16 63.48 15.84
N MET A 261 -30.76 62.54 14.97
CA MET A 261 -29.58 62.71 14.11
C MET A 261 -29.72 63.87 13.13
N ARG A 262 -30.94 64.14 12.64
CA ARG A 262 -31.20 65.30 11.79
C ARG A 262 -31.06 66.61 12.57
N ASN A 263 -31.55 66.66 13.81
CA ASN A 263 -31.47 67.86 14.63
C ASN A 263 -30.02 68.20 15.02
N GLU A 264 -29.21 67.19 15.35
CA GLU A 264 -27.76 67.35 15.55
C GLU A 264 -27.07 67.91 14.31
N LYS A 265 -27.48 67.46 13.12
CA LYS A 265 -26.90 67.96 11.86
C LYS A 265 -27.31 69.40 11.55
N GLU A 266 -28.53 69.82 11.90
CA GLU A 266 -28.98 71.22 11.77
C GLU A 266 -28.27 72.14 12.79
N GLU A 267 -28.02 71.68 14.03
CA GLU A 267 -27.22 72.43 15.02
C GLU A 267 -25.75 72.59 14.57
N ILE A 268 -25.13 71.53 14.06
CA ILE A 268 -23.77 71.58 13.52
C ILE A 268 -23.69 72.53 12.32
N LEU A 269 -24.70 72.52 11.44
CA LEU A 269 -24.72 73.41 10.28
C LEU A 269 -24.87 74.89 10.69
N MET A 270 -25.68 75.18 11.71
CA MET A 270 -25.83 76.54 12.24
C MET A 270 -24.54 77.04 12.88
N ALA A 271 -23.86 76.20 13.66
CA ALA A 271 -22.57 76.54 14.27
C ALA A 271 -21.47 76.81 13.21
N VAL A 272 -21.45 76.05 12.12
CA VAL A 272 -20.51 76.27 11.00
C VAL A 272 -20.80 77.58 10.27
N LEU A 273 -22.07 77.94 10.09
CA LEU A 273 -22.45 79.22 9.46
C LEU A 273 -22.15 80.42 10.37
N GLU A 274 -22.26 80.26 11.70
CA GLU A 274 -21.90 81.29 12.68
C GLU A 274 -20.37 81.53 12.71
N ASP A 275 -19.55 80.47 12.57
CA ASP A 275 -18.09 80.59 12.45
C ASP A 275 -17.67 81.25 11.12
N ASP A 276 -18.32 80.94 10.00
CA ASP A 276 -18.04 81.56 8.68
C ASP A 276 -18.41 83.07 8.68
N GLU A 277 -19.49 83.49 9.34
CA GLU A 277 -19.83 84.93 9.47
C GLU A 277 -18.82 85.70 10.35
N LEU A 278 -18.19 85.04 11.34
CA LEU A 278 -17.16 85.65 12.19
C LEU A 278 -15.80 85.78 11.50
N GLU A 279 -15.49 84.94 10.50
CA GLU A 279 -14.27 85.05 9.69
C GLU A 279 -14.35 86.15 8.62
N ASP A 280 -15.55 86.46 8.08
CA ASP A 280 -15.73 87.48 7.03
C ASP A 280 -15.68 88.92 7.61
N ASP A 281 -16.08 89.12 8.87
CA ASP A 281 -16.01 90.41 9.59
C ASP A 281 -14.58 90.76 10.09
N ALA A 282 -13.61 89.84 9.93
CA ALA A 282 -12.20 90.01 10.31
C ALA A 282 -11.24 90.30 9.13
N SER A 283 -11.78 90.58 7.93
CA SER A 283 -11.03 91.00 6.74
C SER A 283 -11.24 92.48 6.36
#